data_AF-A0A6G0QK43-F1
#
_entry.id   AF-A0A6G0QK43-F1
#
_cell.length_a   1.000
_cell.length_b   1.000
_cell.length_c   1.000
_cell.angle_alpha   90.00
_cell.angle_beta   90.00
_cell.angle_gamma   90.00
#
_symmetry.space_group_name_H-M   'P 1'
#
loop_
_entity.id
_entity.type
_entity.pdbx_description
1 polymer ?
#
loop_
_entity_poly.entity_id
_entity_poly.type
_entity_poly.pdbx_seq_one_letter_code
_entity_poly.pdbx_strand_id
1 'polypeptide(L)'
;MYLKIDHIRLYQDLADDFEADNYMHVGCDPKTHPTKKWIDAHIDEYQDDDNQHKEVAGKAFCTSNGDCTIGGNLGKTLLKTGKCVKSRCQCLYPSSWGGPRCTTAISGSSSSTVTTNATTNSYGPPFGMSIGIAGIMVFLSFISVMYASAKEKVAVLLQKQLKTAADQRSHEAAKMEAEAQSYGGPGNDARHRPRDNYSQNFV
;
A
#
# COMPACT_ATOMS: atom_id res chain seq x y z
N MET A 1 42.68 12.84 -23.03
CA MET A 1 42.06 13.27 -24.30
C MET A 1 40.57 13.43 -24.09
N TYR A 2 39.94 14.50 -24.57
CA TYR A 2 38.49 14.70 -24.49
C TYR A 2 37.94 14.90 -25.90
N LEU A 3 37.05 14.01 -26.33
CA LEU A 3 36.31 14.12 -27.58
C LEU A 3 35.02 14.91 -27.31
N LYS A 4 34.85 16.06 -27.96
CA LYS A 4 33.63 16.88 -27.88
C LYS A 4 32.90 16.81 -29.23
N ILE A 5 31.71 16.22 -29.23
CA ILE A 5 30.82 16.15 -30.40
C ILE A 5 29.68 17.13 -30.17
N ASP A 6 29.57 18.17 -31.02
CA ASP A 6 28.51 19.18 -30.87
C ASP A 6 27.16 18.71 -31.45
N HIS A 7 27.16 18.04 -32.61
CA HIS A 7 25.98 17.35 -33.14
C HIS A 7 26.36 16.28 -34.16
N ILE A 8 25.49 15.28 -34.29
CA ILE A 8 25.54 14.25 -35.33
C ILE A 8 24.26 14.41 -36.16
N ARG A 9 24.40 14.39 -37.49
CA ARG A 9 23.25 14.30 -38.40
C ARG A 9 23.34 12.97 -39.13
N LEU A 10 22.25 12.20 -39.11
CA LEU A 10 22.07 11.04 -39.98
C LEU A 10 21.22 11.49 -41.17
N TYR A 11 21.62 11.08 -42.36
CA TYR A 11 20.83 11.20 -43.58
C TYR A 11 20.40 9.78 -43.98
N GLN A 12 19.12 9.61 -44.33
CA GLN A 12 18.65 8.35 -44.90
C GLN A 12 18.94 8.35 -46.40
N ASP A 13 19.49 7.24 -46.88
CA ASP A 13 19.60 6.99 -48.30
C ASP A 13 18.22 6.62 -48.85
N LEU A 14 17.82 7.30 -49.92
CA LEU A 14 16.53 7.15 -50.59
C LEU A 14 16.72 6.64 -52.03
N ALA A 15 17.94 6.29 -52.40
CA ALA A 15 18.27 5.79 -53.71
C ALA A 15 17.66 4.39 -53.95
N ASP A 16 17.32 4.12 -55.21
CA ASP A 16 16.69 2.89 -55.70
C ASP A 16 17.71 1.86 -56.23
N ASP A 17 19.00 2.13 -56.01
CA ASP A 17 20.13 1.31 -56.45
C ASP A 17 20.50 0.19 -55.46
N PHE A 18 19.81 0.10 -54.32
CA PHE A 18 19.95 -0.97 -53.33
C PHE A 18 18.88 -2.07 -53.48
N GLU A 19 19.21 -3.26 -53.00
CA GLU A 19 18.27 -4.38 -52.90
C GLU A 19 17.07 -4.03 -51.99
N ALA A 20 15.93 -4.67 -52.24
CA ALA A 20 14.66 -4.33 -51.61
C ALA A 20 14.63 -4.45 -50.07
N ASP A 21 15.58 -5.18 -49.49
CA ASP A 21 15.77 -5.39 -48.05
C ASP A 21 16.71 -4.36 -47.40
N ASN A 22 17.43 -3.55 -48.18
CA ASN A 22 18.37 -2.54 -47.68
C ASN A 22 17.80 -1.13 -47.60
N TYR A 23 16.54 -0.93 -48.00
CA TYR A 23 15.93 0.40 -47.96
C TYR A 23 15.70 0.89 -46.53
N MET A 24 16.16 2.10 -46.27
CA MET A 24 15.85 2.83 -45.05
C MET A 24 14.39 3.28 -45.09
N HIS A 25 13.62 2.88 -44.07
CA HIS A 25 12.23 3.28 -43.96
C HIS A 25 12.05 4.55 -43.14
N VAL A 26 11.21 5.45 -43.64
CA VAL A 26 10.77 6.66 -42.93
C VAL A 26 9.53 6.33 -42.11
N GLY A 27 9.60 6.53 -40.79
CA GLY A 27 8.46 6.37 -39.89
C GLY A 27 8.77 5.58 -38.63
N CYS A 28 7.83 5.59 -37.70
CA CYS A 28 7.86 4.72 -36.53
C CYS A 28 7.13 3.42 -36.90
N ASP A 29 7.79 2.27 -36.76
CA ASP A 29 7.22 0.92 -36.97
C ASP A 29 6.95 0.54 -38.45
N PRO A 30 7.98 0.47 -39.31
CA PRO A 30 7.81 -0.01 -40.68
C PRO A 30 7.55 -1.52 -40.70
N LYS A 31 6.67 -1.99 -41.60
CA LYS A 31 6.26 -3.41 -41.71
C LYS A 31 7.40 -4.40 -41.97
N THR A 32 8.50 -3.91 -42.53
CA THR A 32 9.68 -4.70 -42.89
C THR A 32 10.61 -4.94 -41.70
N HIS A 33 10.43 -4.24 -40.58
CA HIS A 33 11.32 -4.32 -39.42
C HIS A 33 10.64 -5.02 -38.25
N PRO A 34 11.42 -5.62 -37.33
CA PRO A 34 10.89 -6.22 -36.12
C PRO A 34 10.05 -5.23 -35.30
N THR A 35 8.87 -5.68 -34.89
CA THR A 35 8.03 -4.91 -33.97
C THR A 35 8.70 -4.78 -32.61
N LYS A 36 8.33 -3.76 -31.82
CA LYS A 36 8.79 -3.63 -30.43
C LYS A 36 8.61 -4.93 -29.63
N LYS A 37 7.45 -5.60 -29.79
CA LYS A 37 7.15 -6.84 -29.08
C LYS A 37 8.12 -7.98 -29.45
N TRP A 38 8.55 -8.02 -30.72
CA TRP A 38 9.54 -9.00 -31.16
C TRP A 38 10.90 -8.72 -30.55
N ILE A 39 11.35 -7.46 -30.58
CA ILE A 39 12.65 -7.03 -30.02
C ILE A 39 12.70 -7.30 -28.52
N ASP A 40 11.65 -6.94 -27.77
CA ASP A 40 11.59 -7.20 -26.33
C ASP A 40 11.67 -8.71 -26.01
N ALA A 41 11.12 -9.56 -26.88
CA ALA A 41 11.11 -11.02 -26.69
C ALA A 41 12.43 -11.70 -27.10
N HIS A 42 13.23 -11.05 -27.95
CA HIS A 42 14.52 -11.55 -28.45
C HIS A 42 15.66 -10.61 -28.04
N ILE A 43 15.56 -10.02 -26.85
CA ILE A 43 16.49 -8.98 -26.39
C ILE A 43 17.93 -9.50 -26.30
N ASP A 44 18.11 -10.80 -26.13
CA ASP A 44 19.37 -11.52 -26.15
C ASP A 44 20.09 -11.46 -27.51
N GLU A 45 19.38 -11.24 -28.62
CA GLU A 45 19.99 -10.99 -29.93
C GLU A 45 20.53 -9.54 -30.07
N TYR A 46 20.04 -8.61 -29.24
CA TYR A 46 20.32 -7.17 -29.33
C TYR A 46 21.16 -6.62 -28.19
N GLN A 47 21.55 -7.48 -27.25
CA GLN A 47 22.41 -7.12 -26.13
C GLN A 47 23.55 -8.13 -26.01
N ASP A 48 24.71 -7.64 -25.62
CA ASP A 48 25.86 -8.46 -25.25
C ASP A 48 26.40 -7.99 -23.89
N ASP A 49 27.47 -8.64 -23.41
CA ASP A 49 28.07 -8.31 -22.11
C ASP A 49 28.60 -6.87 -22.05
N ASP A 50 28.96 -6.28 -23.20
CA ASP A 50 29.52 -4.93 -23.33
C ASP A 50 28.46 -3.85 -23.68
N ASN A 51 27.31 -4.26 -24.22
CA ASN A 51 26.24 -3.41 -24.73
C ASN A 51 24.86 -3.89 -24.24
N GLN A 52 24.64 -3.76 -22.94
CA GLN A 52 23.36 -4.09 -22.31
C GLN A 52 22.26 -3.10 -22.70
N HIS A 53 21.05 -3.61 -22.92
CA HIS A 53 19.85 -2.77 -23.08
C HIS A 53 19.65 -1.88 -21.86
N LYS A 54 19.54 -0.56 -22.10
CA LYS A 54 19.29 0.44 -21.06
C LYS A 54 18.05 1.25 -21.40
N GLU A 55 17.07 1.19 -20.51
CA GLU A 55 15.89 2.02 -20.63
C GLU A 55 16.27 3.50 -20.48
N VAL A 56 15.82 4.31 -21.44
CA VAL A 56 16.05 5.75 -21.41
C VAL A 56 15.04 6.42 -20.48
N ALA A 57 15.53 7.11 -19.46
CA ALA A 57 14.72 7.97 -18.61
C ALA A 57 14.70 9.40 -19.20
N GLY A 58 13.71 9.69 -20.05
CA GLY A 58 13.49 11.01 -20.63
C GLY A 58 14.25 11.28 -21.94
N LYS A 59 14.52 12.56 -22.22
CA LYS A 59 15.20 13.12 -23.40
C LYS A 59 14.38 13.19 -24.70
N ALA A 60 13.10 12.84 -24.70
CA ALA A 60 12.23 13.23 -25.81
C ALA A 60 12.18 14.75 -25.96
N PHE A 61 11.95 15.21 -27.18
CA PHE A 61 11.65 16.61 -27.43
C PHE A 61 10.31 16.99 -26.77
N CYS A 62 10.30 18.16 -26.14
CA CYS A 62 9.11 18.73 -25.50
C CYS A 62 9.06 20.24 -25.71
N THR A 63 7.85 20.79 -25.72
CA THR A 63 7.59 22.24 -25.69
C THR A 63 7.03 22.66 -24.33
N SER A 64 6.26 21.78 -23.68
CA SER A 64 5.64 22.02 -22.39
C SER A 64 5.86 20.85 -21.42
N ASN A 65 5.65 21.09 -20.13
CA ASN A 65 5.68 20.02 -19.12
C ASN A 65 4.63 18.92 -19.38
N GLY A 66 3.56 19.25 -20.11
CA GLY A 66 2.51 18.30 -20.47
C GLY A 66 2.99 17.17 -21.41
N ASP A 67 4.03 17.42 -22.20
CA ASP A 67 4.60 16.41 -23.12
C ASP A 67 5.34 15.28 -22.40
N CYS A 68 5.77 15.58 -21.17
CA CYS A 68 6.58 14.69 -20.35
C CYS A 68 5.77 14.06 -19.20
N THR A 69 4.44 14.18 -19.24
CA THR A 69 3.56 13.81 -18.13
C THR A 69 2.44 12.90 -18.60
N ILE A 70 2.02 11.98 -17.73
CA ILE A 70 0.81 11.20 -17.97
C ILE A 70 -0.40 12.08 -17.64
N GLY A 71 -1.35 12.21 -18.56
CA GLY A 71 -2.58 12.98 -18.33
C GLY A 71 -2.51 14.48 -18.62
N GLY A 72 -1.67 14.89 -19.57
CA GLY A 72 -1.86 16.15 -20.31
C GLY A 72 -2.96 16.01 -21.36
N ASN A 73 -2.67 16.40 -22.61
CA ASN A 73 -3.61 16.32 -23.75
C ASN A 73 -4.06 14.88 -24.12
N LEU A 74 -3.48 13.85 -23.48
CA LEU A 74 -3.63 12.43 -23.82
C LEU A 74 -4.33 11.59 -22.73
N GLY A 75 -4.66 12.13 -21.54
CA GLY A 75 -5.24 11.32 -20.47
C GLY A 75 -6.11 12.11 -19.48
N LYS A 76 -7.04 11.41 -18.80
CA LYS A 76 -8.06 12.01 -17.92
C LYS A 76 -7.56 12.39 -16.52
N THR A 77 -6.39 11.92 -16.10
CA THR A 77 -5.84 12.16 -14.76
C THR A 77 -4.41 12.67 -14.89
N LEU A 78 -4.19 13.94 -14.52
CA LEU A 78 -2.89 14.59 -14.61
C LEU A 78 -1.95 14.06 -13.51
N LEU A 79 -1.05 13.14 -13.90
CA LEU A 79 0.00 12.62 -13.05
C LEU A 79 1.35 13.20 -13.50
N LYS A 80 1.97 14.01 -12.63
CA LYS A 80 3.27 14.66 -12.89
C LYS A 80 4.42 13.67 -12.84
N THR A 81 4.76 13.07 -13.99
CA THR A 81 5.82 12.06 -14.12
C THR A 81 7.14 12.62 -14.65
N GLY A 82 7.09 13.74 -15.39
CA GLY A 82 8.27 14.44 -15.91
C GLY A 82 8.06 15.95 -16.11
N LYS A 83 9.15 16.64 -16.45
CA LYS A 83 9.21 18.08 -16.73
C LYS A 83 9.98 18.35 -18.02
N CYS A 84 9.64 19.43 -18.70
CA CYS A 84 10.35 19.88 -19.89
C CYS A 84 11.46 20.86 -19.51
N VAL A 85 12.71 20.47 -19.76
CA VAL A 85 13.90 21.26 -19.43
C VAL A 85 14.76 21.37 -20.69
N LYS A 86 15.03 22.60 -21.14
CA LYS A 86 15.82 22.85 -22.37
C LYS A 86 15.30 22.06 -23.58
N SER A 87 13.97 22.08 -23.78
CA SER A 87 13.27 21.35 -24.84
C SER A 87 13.47 19.82 -24.81
N ARG A 88 13.85 19.26 -23.65
CA ARG A 88 14.01 17.83 -23.42
C ARG A 88 13.27 17.38 -22.16
N CYS A 89 12.61 16.23 -22.23
CA CYS A 89 11.94 15.67 -21.06
C CYS A 89 12.94 15.19 -20.01
N GLN A 90 12.68 15.50 -18.74
CA GLN A 90 13.42 14.99 -17.58
C GLN A 90 12.41 14.34 -16.62
N CYS A 91 12.61 13.07 -16.29
CA CYS A 91 11.70 12.34 -15.41
C CYS A 91 11.87 12.80 -13.96
N LEU A 92 10.76 12.99 -13.25
CA LEU A 92 10.74 13.44 -11.85
C LEU A 92 11.15 12.31 -10.92
N TYR A 93 10.70 11.08 -11.19
CA TYR A 93 11.05 9.89 -10.42
C TYR A 93 11.66 8.84 -11.37
N PRO A 94 12.95 8.93 -11.70
CA PRO A 94 13.60 8.06 -12.70
C PRO A 94 13.62 6.57 -12.30
N SER A 95 13.41 6.26 -11.01
CA SER A 95 13.29 4.90 -10.48
C SER A 95 11.91 4.27 -10.70
N SER A 96 10.92 5.07 -11.11
CA SER A 96 9.52 4.66 -11.23
C SER A 96 8.91 5.04 -12.57
N TRP A 97 9.49 6.02 -13.26
CA TRP A 97 9.06 6.53 -14.54
C TRP A 97 10.22 6.62 -15.51
N GLY A 98 9.98 6.09 -16.71
CA GLY A 98 10.95 5.97 -17.79
C GLY A 98 10.31 6.18 -19.15
N GLY A 99 11.09 5.80 -20.16
CA GLY A 99 10.80 6.08 -21.54
C GLY A 99 11.15 7.53 -21.93
N PRO A 100 11.19 7.83 -23.23
CA PRO A 100 11.61 9.14 -23.72
C PRO A 100 10.79 10.32 -23.17
N ARG A 101 9.50 10.10 -22.92
CA ARG A 101 8.55 11.09 -22.39
C ARG A 101 8.19 10.90 -20.91
N CYS A 102 8.87 10.02 -20.18
CA CYS A 102 8.56 9.75 -18.76
C CYS A 102 7.13 9.25 -18.53
N THR A 103 6.55 8.57 -19.52
CA THR A 103 5.17 8.05 -19.48
C THR A 103 5.11 6.54 -19.27
N THR A 104 6.27 5.87 -19.24
CA THR A 104 6.36 4.42 -19.01
C THR A 104 6.65 4.19 -17.53
N ALA A 105 5.88 3.34 -16.87
CA ALA A 105 6.21 2.92 -15.52
C ALA A 105 7.40 1.96 -15.57
N ILE A 106 8.48 2.28 -14.86
CA ILE A 106 9.58 1.33 -14.64
C ILE A 106 9.28 0.69 -13.29
N SER A 107 8.99 -0.61 -13.26
CA SER A 107 8.98 -1.34 -12.00
C SER A 107 10.40 -1.33 -11.46
N GLY A 108 10.59 -0.70 -10.30
CA GLY A 108 11.88 -0.62 -9.62
C GLY A 108 12.35 -2.00 -9.16
N SER A 109 12.90 -2.79 -10.08
CA SER A 109 13.70 -3.97 -9.79
C SER A 109 15.12 -3.65 -10.21
N SER A 110 15.86 -3.04 -9.29
CA SER A 110 17.32 -3.18 -9.32
C SER A 110 17.65 -4.68 -9.33
N SER A 111 18.50 -5.09 -10.26
CA SER A 111 19.03 -6.45 -10.50
C SER A 111 18.20 -7.37 -11.39
N SER A 112 18.66 -7.49 -12.64
CA SER A 112 19.14 -8.76 -13.20
C SER A 112 18.32 -10.00 -12.86
N THR A 113 17.18 -10.19 -13.52
CA THR A 113 16.81 -11.50 -14.10
C THR A 113 15.56 -11.32 -14.94
N VAL A 114 15.65 -11.73 -16.20
CA VAL A 114 14.51 -11.95 -17.06
C VAL A 114 13.64 -13.00 -16.38
N THR A 115 12.56 -12.57 -15.73
CA THR A 115 11.43 -13.44 -15.45
C THR A 115 10.25 -12.89 -16.21
N THR A 116 10.07 -13.46 -17.39
CA THR A 116 8.84 -13.51 -18.16
C THR A 116 7.68 -13.80 -17.23
N ASN A 117 6.96 -12.79 -16.77
CA ASN A 117 5.58 -12.89 -16.33
C ASN A 117 4.97 -11.50 -16.38
N ALA A 118 3.88 -11.38 -17.12
CA ALA A 118 3.12 -10.17 -17.31
C ALA A 118 2.58 -9.64 -15.97
N THR A 119 3.38 -8.87 -15.24
CA THR A 119 2.89 -8.06 -14.13
C THR A 119 2.55 -6.69 -14.69
N THR A 120 1.27 -6.52 -14.97
CA THR A 120 0.63 -5.24 -15.23
C THR A 120 1.19 -4.15 -14.32
N ASN A 121 1.68 -3.07 -14.93
CA ASN A 121 2.13 -1.81 -14.33
C ASN A 121 1.36 -1.51 -13.04
N SER A 122 1.92 -1.89 -11.88
CA SER A 122 1.23 -1.74 -10.60
C SER A 122 1.59 -0.39 -10.02
N TYR A 123 0.62 0.51 -10.05
CA TYR A 123 0.69 1.81 -9.41
C TYR A 123 0.60 1.60 -7.90
N GLY A 124 1.71 1.79 -7.19
CA GLY A 124 1.74 1.68 -5.74
C GLY A 124 3.10 2.04 -5.15
N PRO A 125 3.17 2.29 -3.83
CA PRO A 125 4.44 2.34 -3.11
C PRO A 125 5.24 1.06 -3.39
N PRO A 126 6.58 1.12 -3.36
CA PRO A 126 7.43 -0.05 -3.58
C PRO A 126 6.95 -1.23 -2.72
N PHE A 127 6.90 -2.43 -3.30
CA PHE A 127 6.30 -3.62 -2.68
C PHE A 127 6.78 -3.88 -1.24
N GLY A 128 8.05 -3.59 -0.95
CA GLY A 128 8.63 -3.69 0.40
C GLY A 128 8.00 -2.75 1.44
N MET A 129 7.63 -1.51 1.06
CA MET A 129 6.92 -0.60 1.98
C MET A 129 5.52 -1.12 2.30
N SER A 130 4.81 -1.66 1.31
CA SER A 130 3.46 -2.19 1.50
C SER A 130 3.44 -3.38 2.46
N ILE A 131 4.43 -4.28 2.37
CA ILE A 131 4.60 -5.40 3.31
C ILE A 131 4.85 -4.89 4.73
N GLY A 132 5.70 -3.86 4.89
CA GLY A 132 5.99 -3.28 6.20
C GLY A 132 4.74 -2.72 6.89
N ILE A 133 3.92 -1.96 6.15
CA ILE A 133 2.67 -1.38 6.67
C ILE A 133 1.68 -2.47 7.07
N ALA A 134 1.53 -3.51 6.24
CA ALA A 134 0.66 -4.63 6.55
C ALA A 134 1.09 -5.36 7.84
N GLY A 135 2.39 -5.60 8.02
CA GLY A 135 2.93 -6.22 9.23
C GLY A 135 2.64 -5.40 10.50
N ILE A 136 2.82 -4.08 10.43
CA ILE A 136 2.54 -3.18 11.56
C ILE A 136 1.04 -3.20 11.91
N MET A 137 0.15 -3.16 10.93
CA MET A 137 -1.29 -3.21 11.19
C MET A 137 -1.69 -4.51 11.89
N VAL A 138 -1.23 -5.66 11.40
CA VAL A 138 -1.52 -6.96 12.01
C VAL A 138 -1.02 -6.99 13.46
N PHE A 139 0.21 -6.54 13.71
CA PHE A 139 0.79 -6.50 15.05
C PHE A 139 -0.01 -5.61 16.03
N LEU A 140 -0.41 -4.41 15.59
CA LEU A 140 -1.23 -3.50 16.39
C LEU A 140 -2.64 -4.06 16.67
N SER A 141 -3.23 -4.79 15.71
CA SER A 141 -4.50 -5.49 15.92
C SER A 141 -4.38 -6.58 16.99
N PHE A 142 -3.31 -7.38 16.97
CA PHE A 142 -3.07 -8.40 17.99
C PHE A 142 -2.88 -7.80 19.39
N ILE A 143 -2.10 -6.73 19.51
CA ILE A 143 -1.93 -6.01 20.79
C ILE A 143 -3.27 -5.49 21.31
N SER A 144 -4.09 -4.92 20.42
CA SER A 144 -5.39 -4.35 20.79
C SER A 144 -6.35 -5.41 21.34
N VAL A 145 -6.40 -6.60 20.72
CA VAL A 145 -7.23 -7.73 21.18
C VAL A 145 -6.73 -8.29 22.52
N MET A 146 -5.40 -8.38 22.71
CA MET A 146 -4.83 -8.82 23.98
C MET A 146 -5.09 -7.84 25.12
N TYR A 147 -5.04 -6.54 24.85
CA TYR A 147 -5.35 -5.52 25.85
C TYR A 147 -6.84 -5.49 26.20
N ALA A 148 -7.73 -5.64 25.21
CA ALA A 148 -9.17 -5.74 25.43
C ALA A 148 -9.53 -6.98 26.28
N SER A 149 -9.00 -8.16 25.91
CA SER A 149 -9.24 -9.39 26.67
C SER A 149 -8.62 -9.38 28.07
N ALA A 150 -7.50 -8.67 28.28
CA ALA A 150 -6.95 -8.47 29.63
C ALA A 150 -7.86 -7.59 30.50
N LYS A 151 -8.43 -6.51 29.95
CA LYS A 151 -9.38 -5.66 30.66
C LYS A 151 -10.66 -6.39 31.05
N GLU A 152 -11.20 -7.20 30.14
CA GLU A 152 -12.39 -8.02 30.43
C GLU A 152 -12.11 -9.05 31.53
N LYS A 153 -10.94 -9.72 31.50
CA LYS A 153 -10.55 -10.65 32.57
C LYS A 153 -10.43 -9.98 33.94
N VAL A 154 -9.88 -8.77 33.99
CA VAL A 154 -9.78 -7.99 35.23
C VAL A 154 -11.17 -7.57 35.73
N ALA A 155 -12.07 -7.12 34.86
CA ALA A 155 -13.44 -6.75 35.23
C ALA A 155 -14.25 -7.94 35.74
N VAL A 156 -14.12 -9.11 35.09
CA VAL A 156 -14.78 -10.36 35.51
C VAL A 156 -14.23 -10.87 36.84
N LEU A 157 -12.91 -10.79 37.06
CA LEU A 157 -12.30 -11.14 38.36
C LEU A 157 -12.80 -10.22 39.48
N LEU A 158 -12.89 -8.91 39.22
CA LEU A 158 -13.39 -7.94 40.20
C LEU A 158 -14.86 -8.22 40.58
N GLN A 159 -15.71 -8.55 39.60
CA GLN A 159 -17.09 -8.94 39.86
C GLN A 159 -17.22 -10.26 40.64
N LYS A 160 -16.35 -11.24 40.35
CA LYS A 160 -16.32 -12.51 41.12
C LYS A 160 -15.92 -12.27 42.58
N GLN A 161 -14.94 -11.41 42.83
CA GLN A 161 -14.51 -11.02 44.19
C GLN A 161 -15.61 -10.27 44.95
N LEU A 162 -16.36 -9.38 44.28
CA LEU A 162 -17.50 -8.68 44.90
C LEU A 162 -18.66 -9.63 45.24
N LYS A 163 -18.99 -10.59 44.36
CA LYS A 163 -20.03 -11.60 44.65
C LYS A 163 -19.65 -12.53 45.80
N THR A 164 -18.41 -13.01 45.84
CA THR A 164 -17.93 -13.86 46.95
C THR A 164 -17.90 -13.11 48.28
N ALA A 165 -17.50 -11.84 48.30
CA ALA A 165 -17.56 -11.03 49.52
C ALA A 165 -19.00 -10.72 49.97
N ALA A 166 -19.95 -10.58 49.03
CA ALA A 166 -21.37 -10.40 49.34
C ALA A 166 -22.01 -11.67 49.92
N ASP A 167 -21.71 -12.84 49.35
CA ASP A 167 -22.20 -14.14 49.84
C ASP A 167 -21.64 -14.49 51.23
N GLN A 168 -20.40 -14.08 51.51
CA GLN A 168 -19.78 -14.31 52.82
C GLN A 168 -20.41 -13.43 53.91
N ARG A 169 -20.76 -12.18 53.58
CA ARG A 169 -21.51 -11.28 54.47
C ARG A 169 -22.94 -11.73 54.72
N SER A 170 -23.64 -12.26 53.71
CA SER A 170 -24.99 -12.79 53.89
C SER A 170 -24.99 -14.05 54.76
N HIS A 171 -23.98 -14.91 54.63
CA HIS A 171 -23.82 -16.09 55.48
C HIS A 171 -23.46 -15.74 56.93
N GLU A 172 -22.64 -14.72 57.17
CA GLU A 172 -22.38 -14.20 58.54
C GLU A 172 -23.61 -13.52 59.15
N ALA A 173 -24.37 -12.76 58.36
CA ALA A 173 -25.62 -12.14 58.81
C ALA A 173 -26.68 -13.20 59.18
N ALA A 174 -26.84 -14.24 58.36
CA ALA A 174 -27.75 -15.35 58.65
C ALA A 174 -27.32 -16.15 59.89
N LYS A 175 -26.01 -16.29 60.13
CA LYS A 175 -25.49 -16.93 61.35
C LYS A 175 -25.76 -16.09 62.61
N MET A 176 -25.61 -14.77 62.53
CA MET A 176 -25.93 -13.85 63.64
C MET A 176 -27.45 -13.82 63.94
N GLU A 177 -28.30 -13.93 62.93
CA GLU A 177 -29.75 -14.00 63.11
C GLU A 177 -30.19 -15.34 63.73
N ALA A 178 -29.55 -16.44 63.35
CA ALA A 178 -29.76 -17.75 63.96
C ALA A 178 -29.29 -17.83 65.43
N GLU A 179 -28.18 -17.16 65.78
CA GLU A 179 -27.73 -17.04 67.18
C GLU A 179 -28.66 -16.13 68.01
N ALA A 180 -29.19 -15.05 67.43
CA ALA A 180 -30.15 -14.16 68.11
C ALA A 180 -31.48 -14.87 68.42
N GLN A 181 -31.89 -15.85 67.62
CA GLN A 181 -33.09 -16.67 67.86
C GLN A 181 -32.88 -17.80 68.90
N SER A 182 -31.63 -18.11 69.26
CA SER A 182 -31.32 -19.17 70.26
C SER A 182 -31.32 -18.65 71.71
N TYR A 183 -31.33 -17.34 71.94
CA TYR A 183 -31.36 -16.72 73.27
C TYR A 183 -32.63 -15.86 73.45
N GLY A 184 -33.80 -16.50 73.56
CA GLY A 184 -35.04 -15.78 73.85
C GLY A 184 -36.29 -16.65 73.87
N GLY A 185 -36.49 -17.41 74.95
CA GLY A 185 -37.79 -17.99 75.29
C GLY A 185 -38.76 -16.94 75.88
N PRO A 186 -40.05 -17.27 76.06
CA PRO A 186 -41.15 -16.74 75.25
C PRO A 186 -41.95 -15.62 75.96
N GLY A 187 -42.57 -14.72 75.17
CA GLY A 187 -43.48 -13.72 75.71
C GLY A 187 -44.26 -12.93 74.65
N ASN A 188 -45.56 -13.22 74.57
CA ASN A 188 -46.70 -12.35 74.25
C ASN A 188 -46.59 -11.22 73.20
N ASP A 189 -47.36 -11.41 72.12
CA ASP A 189 -48.45 -10.57 71.64
C ASP A 189 -48.21 -9.15 71.03
N ALA A 190 -49.06 -8.88 70.03
CA ALA A 190 -49.45 -7.58 69.44
C ALA A 190 -48.54 -6.82 68.44
N ARG A 191 -48.93 -6.95 67.15
CA ARG A 191 -49.11 -5.88 66.12
C ARG A 191 -47.93 -4.91 65.84
N HIS A 192 -47.44 -4.87 64.60
CA HIS A 192 -47.47 -3.67 63.69
C HIS A 192 -46.84 -3.96 62.29
N ARG A 193 -47.38 -3.25 61.29
CA ARG A 193 -47.28 -3.41 59.81
C ARG A 193 -45.87 -3.28 59.17
N PRO A 194 -45.68 -3.78 57.93
CA PRO A 194 -44.50 -3.48 57.10
C PRO A 194 -44.60 -2.10 56.44
N ARG A 195 -43.46 -1.39 56.33
CA ARG A 195 -43.33 -0.16 55.53
C ARG A 195 -42.63 -0.48 54.21
N ASP A 196 -43.40 -0.48 53.14
CA ASP A 196 -42.88 -0.38 51.78
C ASP A 196 -42.46 1.08 51.52
N ASN A 197 -41.23 1.29 51.06
CA ASN A 197 -40.74 2.59 50.63
C ASN A 197 -40.24 2.48 49.19
N TYR A 198 -41.12 2.81 48.25
CA TYR A 198 -40.83 2.90 46.82
C TYR A 198 -40.80 4.39 46.46
N SER A 199 -39.65 4.92 46.03
CA SER A 199 -39.54 6.27 45.49
C SER A 199 -39.26 6.21 43.99
N GLN A 200 -40.28 6.53 43.19
CA GLN A 200 -40.14 6.90 41.78
C GLN A 200 -39.85 8.40 41.70
N ASN A 201 -38.89 8.81 40.87
CA ASN A 201 -38.90 10.13 40.25
C ASN A 201 -38.29 10.02 38.85
N PHE A 202 -39.19 10.04 37.85
CA PHE A 202 -38.93 10.49 36.50
C PHE A 202 -39.59 11.87 36.35
N VAL A 203 -38.79 12.91 36.09
CA VAL A 203 -39.06 14.02 35.14
C VAL A 203 -37.71 14.50 34.64
#